data_AF-A0A924VYK3-F1
#
_entry.id   AF-A0A924VYK3-F1
#
_cell.length_a   1.000
_cell.length_b   1.000
_cell.length_c   1.000
_cell.angle_alpha   90.00
_cell.angle_beta   90.00
_cell.angle_gamma   90.00
#
_symmetry.space_group_name_H-M   'P 1'
#
loop_
_entity.id
_entity.type
_entity.pdbx_description
1 polymer ?
#
loop_
_entity_poly.entity_id
_entity_poly.type
_entity_poly.pdbx_seq_one_letter_code
_entity_poly.pdbx_strand_id
1 'polypeptide(L)'
;MKIDYQKIKKLIKEYYQLENGFHIKNQTNLLRVCGKPEVYISRRALKHFIERRKPELLKNYNLDESIEILISILYAARNVIKHPDREIVEEILNKITYEKVFKAMRNLSIRIVTEALFDKRQIKLLHLIKTKIPP
;
A
#
# COMPACT_ATOMS: atom_id res chain seq x y z
N MET A 1 16.67 3.32 13.10
CA MET A 1 15.68 3.78 12.09
C MET A 1 14.25 3.48 12.56
N LYS A 2 13.58 4.42 13.25
CA LYS A 2 12.16 4.31 13.67
C LYS A 2 11.26 5.40 13.06
N ILE A 3 11.81 6.28 12.20
CA ILE A 3 11.25 7.58 11.84
C ILE A 3 10.08 7.49 10.84
N ASP A 4 10.00 6.44 10.01
CA ASP A 4 8.99 6.37 8.94
C ASP A 4 7.62 5.85 9.42
N TYR A 5 7.57 4.95 10.42
CA TYR A 5 6.31 4.34 10.89
C TYR A 5 5.33 5.37 11.41
N GLN A 6 5.77 6.21 12.36
CA GLN A 6 4.91 7.20 13.00
C GLN A 6 4.45 8.27 12.01
N LYS A 7 5.33 8.63 11.06
CA LYS A 7 5.01 9.58 10.00
C LYS A 7 3.94 9.03 9.05
N ILE A 8 4.08 7.78 8.61
CA ILE A 8 3.08 7.11 7.76
C ILE A 8 1.77 6.92 8.52
N LYS A 9 1.80 6.45 9.78
CA LYS A 9 0.61 6.30 10.63
C LYS A 9 -0.15 7.62 10.78
N LYS A 10 0.55 8.72 11.06
CA LYS A 10 -0.05 10.06 11.14
C LYS A 10 -0.73 10.45 9.82
N LEU A 11 -0.06 10.26 8.69
CA LEU A 11 -0.63 10.57 7.37
C LEU A 11 -1.84 9.72 7.03
N ILE A 12 -1.84 8.43 7.40
CA ILE A 12 -3.02 7.58 7.19
C ILE A 12 -4.19 8.11 8.03
N LYS A 13 -3.96 8.47 9.30
CA LYS A 13 -5.00 9.07 10.16
C LYS A 13 -5.57 10.35 9.54
N GLU A 14 -4.71 11.26 9.09
CA GLU A 14 -5.11 12.49 8.41
C GLU A 14 -5.98 12.19 7.18
N TYR A 15 -5.51 11.31 6.27
CA TYR A 15 -6.24 10.99 5.04
C TYR A 15 -7.52 10.21 5.29
N TYR A 16 -7.57 9.39 6.34
CA TYR A 16 -8.76 8.65 6.71
C TYR A 16 -9.89 9.58 7.18
N GLN A 17 -9.55 10.73 7.77
CA GLN A 17 -10.52 11.72 8.22
C GLN A 17 -11.02 12.63 7.10
N LEU A 18 -10.30 12.72 5.97
CA LEU A 18 -10.74 13.51 4.83
C LEU A 18 -12.03 12.96 4.20
N GLU A 19 -12.79 13.88 3.61
CA GLU A 19 -13.88 13.54 2.70
C GLU A 19 -13.34 12.91 1.42
N ASN A 20 -14.15 12.02 0.83
CA ASN A 20 -13.81 11.39 -0.44
C ASN A 20 -13.70 12.46 -1.54
N GLY A 21 -12.62 12.41 -2.31
CA GLY A 21 -12.33 13.38 -3.38
C GLY A 21 -11.55 14.61 -2.93
N PHE A 22 -11.29 14.79 -1.63
CA PHE A 22 -10.57 15.98 -1.14
C PHE A 22 -9.19 16.14 -1.79
N HIS A 23 -8.83 17.35 -2.22
CA HIS A 23 -7.53 17.59 -2.84
C HIS A 23 -6.44 17.80 -1.78
N ILE A 24 -5.41 16.95 -1.76
CA ILE A 24 -4.27 17.11 -0.84
C ILE A 24 -3.11 17.86 -1.53
N LYS A 25 -2.36 18.66 -0.78
CA LYS A 25 -1.14 19.31 -1.27
C LYS A 25 -0.01 18.30 -1.47
N ASN A 26 0.93 18.62 -2.36
CA ASN A 26 2.16 17.87 -2.65
C ASN A 26 1.90 16.42 -3.08
N GLN A 27 0.90 16.18 -3.93
CA GLN A 27 0.42 14.85 -4.33
C GLN A 27 1.50 13.90 -4.88
N THR A 28 2.52 14.47 -5.51
CA THR A 28 3.63 13.74 -6.16
C THR A 28 4.75 13.36 -5.19
N ASN A 29 4.77 13.89 -3.96
CA ASN A 29 5.82 13.56 -3.01
C ASN A 29 5.79 12.07 -2.67
N LEU A 30 6.94 11.44 -2.78
CA LEU A 30 7.17 10.05 -2.42
C LEU A 30 7.44 9.93 -0.92
N LEU A 31 6.71 9.03 -0.29
CA LEU A 31 6.87 8.66 1.11
C LEU A 31 7.57 7.31 1.18
N ARG A 32 8.65 7.22 1.94
CA ARG A 32 9.29 5.93 2.19
C ARG A 32 8.42 5.11 3.15
N VAL A 33 8.02 3.93 2.71
CA VAL A 33 7.20 2.98 3.45
C VAL A 33 8.06 1.91 4.12
N CYS A 34 9.13 1.48 3.43
CA CYS A 34 10.05 0.45 3.91
C CYS A 34 11.51 0.87 3.68
N GLY A 35 12.41 0.41 4.55
CA GLY A 35 13.84 0.78 4.52
C GLY A 35 14.74 -0.11 3.67
N LYS A 36 14.73 -1.45 3.83
CA LYS A 36 15.54 -2.36 2.97
C LYS A 36 14.77 -3.64 2.62
N PRO A 37 14.43 -3.90 1.33
CA PRO A 37 14.57 -2.96 0.20
C PRO A 37 13.77 -1.67 0.43
N GLU A 38 14.28 -0.54 -0.06
CA GLU A 38 13.55 0.73 0.02
C GLU A 38 12.31 0.68 -0.85
N VAL A 39 11.17 1.05 -0.30
CA VAL A 39 9.87 1.08 -0.99
C VAL A 39 9.21 2.41 -0.75
N TYR A 40 8.73 3.03 -1.82
CA TYR A 40 8.10 4.33 -1.79
C TYR A 40 6.64 4.28 -2.24
N ILE A 41 5.80 5.17 -1.73
CA ILE A 41 4.43 5.40 -2.22
C ILE A 41 4.21 6.91 -2.39
N SER A 42 3.57 7.34 -3.47
CA SER A 42 3.20 8.75 -3.60
C SER A 42 2.06 9.11 -2.63
N ARG A 43 2.02 10.36 -2.16
CA ARG A 43 0.92 10.87 -1.32
C ARG A 43 -0.45 10.65 -1.97
N ARG A 44 -0.53 10.86 -3.29
CA ARG A 44 -1.72 10.59 -4.09
C ARG A 44 -2.15 9.11 -4.02
N ALA A 45 -1.23 8.19 -4.27
CA ALA A 45 -1.52 6.77 -4.25
C ALA A 45 -1.95 6.30 -2.86
N LEU A 46 -1.29 6.79 -1.80
CA LEU A 46 -1.66 6.51 -0.41
C LEU A 46 -3.07 7.00 -0.10
N LYS A 47 -3.41 8.23 -0.47
CA LYS A 47 -4.76 8.78 -0.28
C LYS A 47 -5.82 7.95 -1.01
N HIS A 48 -5.62 7.71 -2.31
CA HIS A 48 -6.58 6.93 -3.09
C HIS A 48 -6.77 5.50 -2.55
N PHE A 49 -5.68 4.89 -2.06
CA PHE A 49 -5.76 3.60 -1.39
C PHE A 49 -6.67 3.69 -0.15
N ILE A 50 -6.47 4.68 0.72
CA ILE A 50 -7.29 4.85 1.93
C ILE A 50 -8.77 5.11 1.58
N GLU A 51 -9.04 6.04 0.66
CA GLU A 51 -10.41 6.38 0.23
C GLU A 51 -11.16 5.16 -0.30
N ARG A 52 -10.49 4.33 -1.12
CA ARG A 52 -11.10 3.11 -1.65
C ARG A 52 -11.40 2.06 -0.59
N ARG A 53 -10.71 2.09 0.55
CA ARG A 53 -10.85 1.08 1.62
C ARG A 53 -11.71 1.54 2.79
N LYS A 54 -11.79 2.85 3.03
CA LYS A 54 -12.56 3.45 4.11
C LYS A 54 -14.00 2.91 4.18
N PRO A 55 -14.79 2.78 3.08
CA PRO A 55 -16.15 2.23 3.16
C PRO A 55 -16.22 0.77 3.59
N GLU A 56 -15.22 -0.06 3.25
CA GLU A 56 -15.19 -1.47 3.63
C GLU A 56 -14.70 -1.65 5.08
N LEU A 57 -13.76 -0.80 5.50
CA LEU A 57 -13.21 -0.83 6.85
C LEU A 57 -14.20 -0.32 7.89
N LEU A 58 -14.92 0.77 7.60
CA LEU A 58 -15.94 1.34 8.48
C LEU A 58 -17.10 0.39 8.79
N LYS A 59 -17.34 -0.62 7.95
CA LYS A 59 -18.41 -1.61 8.18
C LYS A 59 -18.07 -2.63 9.27
N ASN A 60 -16.77 -2.87 9.50
CA ASN A 60 -16.32 -4.04 10.27
C ASN A 60 -15.32 -3.70 11.38
N TYR A 61 -14.77 -2.48 11.38
CA TYR A 61 -13.65 -2.10 12.23
C TYR A 61 -13.83 -0.67 12.76
N ASN A 62 -13.34 -0.43 13.96
CA ASN A 62 -13.21 0.93 14.48
C ASN A 62 -12.05 1.68 13.78
N LEU A 63 -11.89 2.97 14.11
CA LEU A 63 -10.84 3.80 13.50
C LEU A 63 -9.44 3.23 13.73
N ASP A 64 -9.06 2.93 14.97
CA ASP A 64 -7.70 2.48 15.25
C ASP A 64 -7.40 1.12 14.61
N GLU A 65 -8.36 0.19 14.63
CA GLU A 65 -8.25 -1.09 13.90
C GLU A 65 -8.06 -0.87 12.39
N SER A 66 -8.84 0.03 11.79
CA SER A 66 -8.73 0.36 10.37
C SER A 66 -7.35 0.91 10.02
N ILE A 67 -6.80 1.78 10.87
CA ILE A 67 -5.47 2.37 10.69
C ILE A 67 -4.38 1.29 10.81
N GLU A 68 -4.45 0.41 11.82
CA GLU A 68 -3.49 -0.68 11.99
C GLU A 68 -3.52 -1.67 10.82
N ILE A 69 -4.71 -1.97 10.27
CA ILE A 69 -4.86 -2.76 9.05
C ILE A 69 -4.14 -2.05 7.91
N LEU A 70 -4.47 -0.79 7.61
CA LEU A 70 -3.87 -0.04 6.49
C LEU A 70 -2.34 0.04 6.58
N ILE A 71 -1.80 0.24 7.79
CA ILE A 71 -0.35 0.22 8.04
C ILE A 71 0.23 -1.15 7.73
N SER A 72 -0.36 -2.21 8.28
CA SER A 72 0.11 -3.59 8.09
C SER A 72 0.21 -3.94 6.61
N ILE A 73 -0.78 -3.50 5.82
CA ILE A 73 -0.79 -3.68 4.36
C ILE A 73 0.40 -2.99 3.70
N LEU A 74 0.66 -1.73 4.05
CA LEU A 74 1.78 -0.99 3.49
C LEU A 74 3.13 -1.62 3.83
N TYR A 75 3.29 -2.12 5.05
CA TYR A 75 4.51 -2.79 5.49
C TYR A 75 4.72 -4.16 4.83
N ALA A 76 3.63 -4.84 4.44
CA ALA A 76 3.71 -6.07 3.66
C ALA A 76 4.34 -5.85 2.26
N ALA A 77 4.40 -4.61 1.75
CA ALA A 77 5.09 -4.29 0.50
C ALA A 77 6.58 -4.69 0.51
N ARG A 78 7.22 -4.74 1.67
CA ARG A 78 8.59 -5.26 1.80
C ARG A 78 8.69 -6.73 1.37
N ASN A 79 7.70 -7.53 1.74
CA ASN A 79 7.68 -8.96 1.46
C ASN A 79 7.41 -9.25 -0.02
N VAL A 80 6.70 -8.35 -0.71
CA VAL A 80 6.44 -8.42 -2.16
C VAL A 80 7.74 -8.46 -2.95
N ILE A 81 8.72 -7.64 -2.57
CA ILE A 81 10.00 -7.57 -3.27
C ILE A 81 10.93 -8.73 -2.87
N LYS A 82 10.90 -9.14 -1.61
CA LYS A 82 11.79 -10.21 -1.13
C LYS A 82 11.37 -11.59 -1.63
N HIS A 83 10.07 -11.81 -1.72
CA HIS A 83 9.48 -13.11 -2.05
C HIS A 83 8.28 -12.89 -2.98
N PRO A 84 8.49 -12.36 -4.20
CA PRO A 84 7.40 -12.16 -5.15
C PRO A 84 6.76 -13.50 -5.52
N ASP A 85 5.46 -13.50 -5.76
CA ASP A 85 4.80 -14.66 -6.39
C ASP A 85 5.01 -14.60 -7.92
N ARG A 86 5.20 -13.39 -8.45
CA ARG A 86 5.48 -13.15 -9.86
C ARG A 86 6.43 -11.97 -10.04
N GLU A 87 7.36 -12.13 -10.96
CA GLU A 87 8.28 -11.10 -11.42
C GLU A 87 8.09 -10.90 -12.93
N ILE A 88 8.01 -9.65 -13.39
CA ILE A 88 7.89 -9.29 -14.80
C ILE A 88 9.00 -8.29 -15.11
N VAL A 89 9.87 -8.64 -16.06
CA VAL A 89 10.99 -7.80 -16.51
C VAL A 89 10.66 -7.21 -17.88
N GLU A 90 10.66 -5.89 -17.96
CA GLU A 90 10.49 -5.12 -19.20
C GLU A 90 11.84 -4.42 -19.52
N GLU A 91 12.75 -5.14 -20.18
CA GLU A 91 14.14 -4.71 -20.40
C GLU A 91 14.25 -3.38 -21.16
N ILE A 92 13.43 -3.19 -22.20
CA ILE A 92 13.40 -1.96 -23.02
C ILE A 92 13.11 -0.71 -22.16
N LEU A 93 12.33 -0.88 -21.10
CA LEU A 93 11.92 0.20 -20.20
C LEU A 93 12.74 0.24 -18.91
N ASN A 94 13.76 -0.63 -18.78
CA ASN A 94 14.51 -0.87 -17.55
C ASN A 94 13.61 -0.94 -16.31
N LYS A 95 12.54 -1.73 -16.43
CA LYS A 95 11.46 -1.78 -15.46
C LYS A 95 11.27 -3.21 -14.98
N ILE A 96 11.21 -3.37 -13.65
CA ILE A 96 10.89 -4.66 -13.03
C ILE A 96 9.63 -4.50 -12.19
N THR A 97 8.64 -5.34 -12.45
CA THR A 97 7.39 -5.39 -11.70
C THR A 97 7.36 -6.64 -10.83
N TYR A 98 7.28 -6.44 -9.52
CA TYR A 98 7.07 -7.51 -8.54
C TYR A 98 5.63 -7.51 -8.08
N GLU A 99 5.05 -8.70 -8.05
CA GLU A 99 3.70 -8.93 -7.59
C GLU A 99 3.69 -9.98 -6.49
N LYS A 100 2.92 -9.72 -5.45
CA LYS A 100 2.60 -10.72 -4.44
C LYS A 100 1.16 -10.60 -4.01
N VAL A 101 0.51 -11.76 -3.88
CA VAL A 101 -0.79 -11.93 -3.27
C VAL A 101 -0.60 -12.56 -1.90
N PHE A 102 -1.04 -11.89 -0.84
CA PHE A 102 -1.02 -12.45 0.50
C PHE A 102 -2.40 -12.39 1.14
N LYS A 103 -2.74 -13.41 1.93
CA LYS A 103 -3.85 -13.31 2.88
C LYS A 103 -3.39 -12.38 4.00
N ALA A 104 -3.89 -11.15 4.00
CA ALA A 104 -3.83 -10.28 5.16
C ALA A 104 -4.83 -10.73 6.24
N MET A 105 -4.76 -10.08 7.40
CA MET A 105 -5.61 -10.39 8.55
C MET A 105 -7.10 -10.47 8.16
N ARG A 106 -7.82 -11.37 8.84
CA ARG A 106 -9.30 -11.49 8.78
C ARG A 106 -9.84 -11.72 7.35
N ASN A 107 -9.24 -12.66 6.60
CA ASN A 107 -9.66 -13.11 5.26
C ASN A 107 -9.55 -12.09 4.11
N LEU A 108 -8.79 -11.02 4.28
CA LEU A 108 -8.54 -10.07 3.19
C LEU A 108 -7.34 -10.54 2.35
N SER A 109 -7.54 -10.95 1.10
CA SER A 109 -6.40 -11.15 0.19
C SER A 109 -5.95 -9.82 -0.38
N ILE A 110 -4.64 -9.60 -0.50
CA ILE A 110 -4.07 -8.33 -0.98
C ILE A 110 -3.05 -8.62 -2.04
N ARG A 111 -3.26 -8.02 -3.20
CA ARG A 111 -2.31 -7.92 -4.29
C ARG A 111 -1.58 -6.59 -4.17
N ILE A 112 -0.26 -6.66 -4.01
CA ILE A 112 0.61 -5.48 -4.11
C ILE A 112 1.44 -5.64 -5.37
N VAL A 113 1.52 -4.57 -6.15
CA VAL A 113 2.41 -4.45 -7.30
C VAL A 113 3.41 -3.35 -7.01
N THR A 114 4.70 -3.70 -6.99
CA THR A 114 5.79 -2.74 -6.89
C THR A 114 6.55 -2.69 -8.20
N GLU A 115 6.91 -1.50 -8.64
CA GLU A 115 7.68 -1.25 -9.84
C GLU A 115 9.04 -0.67 -9.45
N ALA A 116 10.11 -1.27 -9.95
CA ALA A 116 11.45 -0.71 -9.90
C ALA A 116 11.71 0.04 -11.21
N LEU A 117 11.97 1.35 -11.09
CA LEU A 117 12.45 2.21 -12.18
C LEU A 117 13.81 2.75 -11.75
N PHE A 118 14.85 2.43 -12.52
CA PHE A 118 16.24 2.72 -12.14
C PHE A 118 16.52 2.20 -10.71
N ASP A 119 16.78 3.08 -9.74
CA ASP A 119 17.08 2.73 -8.35
C ASP A 119 15.90 2.89 -7.39
N LYS A 120 14.74 3.36 -7.86
CA LYS A 120 13.58 3.66 -6.99
C LYS A 120 12.49 2.62 -7.18
N ARG A 121 12.14 1.94 -6.09
CA ARG A 121 11.02 0.99 -6.05
C ARG A 121 9.78 1.70 -5.51
N GLN A 122 8.69 1.65 -6.27
CA GLN A 122 7.43 2.33 -5.94
C GLN A 122 6.27 1.35 -5.90
N ILE A 123 5.37 1.53 -4.94
CA ILE A 123 4.08 0.84 -4.94
C ILE A 123 3.22 1.46 -6.05
N LYS A 124 2.99 0.70 -7.11
CA LYS A 124 2.09 1.07 -8.22
C LYS A 124 0.65 0.72 -7.90
N LEU A 125 0.42 -0.43 -7.26
CA LEU A 125 -0.91 -0.95 -7.02
C LEU A 125 -1.04 -1.60 -5.65
N LEU A 126 -2.18 -1.33 -4.99
CA LEU A 126 -2.63 -1.94 -3.74
C LEU A 126 -4.10 -2.34 -3.90
N HIS A 127 -4.34 -3.62 -4.19
CA HIS A 127 -5.67 -4.17 -4.45
C HIS A 127 -6.04 -5.24 -3.42
N LEU A 128 -7.11 -5.04 -2.64
CA LEU A 128 -7.76 -6.15 -1.93
C LEU A 128 -8.50 -7.00 -2.94
N ILE A 129 -8.18 -8.29 -2.94
CA ILE A 129 -8.93 -9.34 -3.59
C ILE A 129 -9.93 -9.83 -2.54
N LYS A 130 -11.23 -9.61 -2.77
CA LYS A 130 -12.26 -10.33 -2.03
C LYS A 130 -12.13 -11.79 -2.39
N THR A 131 -11.66 -12.61 -1.47
CA THR A 131 -11.86 -14.05 -1.56
C THR A 131 -13.36 -14.28 -1.50
N LYS A 132 -13.96 -14.75 -2.60
CA LYS A 132 -15.25 -15.44 -2.50
C LYS A 132 -15.00 -16.58 -1.52
N ILE A 133 -15.58 -16.50 -0.33
CA ILE A 133 -15.74 -17.69 0.51
C ILE A 133 -16.57 -18.63 -0.37
N PRO A 134 -16.09 -19.83 -0.73
CA PRO A 134 -16.94 -20.81 -1.38
C PRO A 134 -18.17 -21.04 -0.49
N PRO A 135 -19.38 -21.20 -1.07
CA PRO A 135 -20.58 -21.48 -0.29
C PRO A 135 -20.39 -22.71 0.62
#